data_AF-A0A7X5BX36-F1
#
_entry.id   AF-A0A7X5BX36-F1
#
_cell.length_a   1.000
_cell.length_b   1.000
_cell.length_c   1.000
_cell.angle_alpha   90.00
_cell.angle_beta   90.00
_cell.angle_gamma   90.00
#
_symmetry.space_group_name_H-M   'P 1'
#
loop_
_entity.id
_entity.type
_entity.pdbx_description
1 polymer ?
#
loop_
_entity_poly.entity_id
_entity_poly.type
_entity_poly.pdbx_seq_one_letter_code
_entity_poly.pdbx_strand_id
1 'polypeptide(L)'
;MTVHYLLNCYNNQILVKQVDGEADAFHVNIQSNSNPLSFGNTLYTASNKDQAVRIANQLCAFYSMARANGYHLEGSTFRNGSKSDITVEHVLKVERTKDEMHNLLQRA
;
A
#
# COMPACT_ATOMS: atom_id res chain seq x y z
N MET A 1 -2.17 -1.65 -20.43
CA MET A 1 -2.22 -1.71 -18.96
C MET A 1 -3.67 -1.89 -18.55
N THR A 2 -3.96 -2.84 -17.68
CA THR A 2 -5.34 -3.17 -17.25
C THR A 2 -5.48 -3.01 -15.74
N VAL A 3 -6.48 -2.23 -15.29
CA VAL A 3 -6.81 -2.12 -13.86
C VAL A 3 -7.79 -3.22 -13.49
N HIS A 4 -7.43 -4.02 -12.50
CA HIS A 4 -8.19 -5.20 -12.06
C HIS A 4 -8.96 -4.99 -10.76
N TYR A 5 -8.52 -4.02 -9.95
CA TYR A 5 -9.14 -3.67 -8.67
C TYR A 5 -8.77 -2.24 -8.30
N LEU A 6 -9.72 -1.52 -7.71
CA LEU A 6 -9.56 -0.17 -7.20
C LEU A 6 -10.19 -0.10 -5.81
N LEU A 7 -9.44 0.45 -4.86
CA LEU A 7 -9.88 0.67 -3.49
C LEU A 7 -9.63 2.12 -3.11
N ASN A 8 -10.71 2.83 -2.77
CA ASN A 8 -10.57 4.16 -2.18
C ASN A 8 -10.02 4.02 -0.75
N CYS A 9 -8.94 4.73 -0.46
CA CYS A 9 -8.26 4.68 0.83
C CYS A 9 -7.89 6.08 1.30
N TYR A 10 -8.69 6.64 2.20
CA TYR A 10 -8.57 8.03 2.64
C TYR A 10 -8.61 9.00 1.43
N ASN A 11 -7.64 9.90 1.30
CA ASN A 11 -7.49 10.83 0.16
C ASN A 11 -6.70 10.23 -1.01
N ASN A 12 -6.51 8.91 -1.03
CA ASN A 12 -5.78 8.18 -2.05
C ASN A 12 -6.65 7.05 -2.63
N GLN A 13 -6.17 6.48 -3.72
CA GLN A 13 -6.65 5.25 -4.33
C GLN A 13 -5.53 4.23 -4.34
N ILE A 14 -5.88 2.98 -4.05
CA ILE A 14 -5.01 1.84 -4.24
C ILE A 14 -5.50 1.08 -5.46
N LEU A 15 -4.58 0.84 -6.40
CA LEU A 15 -4.86 0.21 -7.67
C LEU A 15 -4.11 -1.11 -7.76
N VAL A 16 -4.81 -2.17 -8.18
CA VAL A 16 -4.16 -3.39 -8.69
C VAL A 16 -4.22 -3.32 -10.21
N LYS A 17 -3.06 -3.24 -10.84
CA LYS A 17 -2.93 -3.14 -12.29
C LYS A 17 -2.00 -4.22 -12.84
N GLN A 18 -2.25 -4.63 -14.07
CA GLN A 18 -1.39 -5.51 -14.84
C GLN A 18 -0.78 -4.69 -15.98
N VAL A 19 0.54 -4.74 -16.11
CA VAL A 19 1.28 -4.01 -17.15
C VAL A 19 1.40 -4.89 -18.38
N ASP A 20 1.26 -4.31 -19.57
CA ASP A 20 1.37 -5.07 -20.82
C ASP A 20 2.81 -5.59 -20.95
N GLY A 21 2.98 -6.88 -21.25
CA GLY A 21 4.29 -7.54 -21.29
C GLY A 21 4.69 -8.24 -19.98
N GLU A 22 3.98 -8.01 -18.87
CA GLU A 22 4.15 -8.74 -17.61
C GLU A 22 2.89 -9.58 -17.32
N ALA A 23 2.70 -10.63 -18.11
CA ALA A 23 1.48 -11.44 -18.10
C ALA A 23 1.14 -12.05 -16.73
N ASP A 24 2.13 -12.27 -15.86
CA ASP A 24 1.94 -12.94 -14.56
C ASP A 24 2.17 -12.00 -13.35
N ALA A 25 2.31 -10.69 -13.57
CA ALA A 25 2.58 -9.74 -12.49
C ALA A 25 1.41 -8.76 -12.26
N PHE A 26 0.98 -8.67 -11.02
CA PHE A 26 -0.04 -7.74 -10.56
C PHE A 26 0.58 -6.70 -9.63
N HIS A 27 0.58 -5.44 -10.07
CA HIS A 27 1.22 -4.34 -9.35
C HIS A 27 0.21 -3.65 -8.44
N VAL A 28 0.54 -3.54 -7.16
CA VAL A 28 -0.21 -2.76 -6.17
C VAL A 28 0.38 -1.37 -6.08
N ASN A 29 -0.42 -0.37 -6.41
CA ASN A 29 0.00 1.03 -6.51
C ASN A 29 -0.83 1.89 -5.57
N ILE A 30 -0.25 2.98 -5.07
CA ILE A 30 -1.01 4.04 -4.38
C ILE A 30 -0.92 5.34 -5.15
N GLN A 31 -2.05 5.99 -5.34
CA GLN A 31 -2.21 7.22 -6.11
C GLN A 31 -2.99 8.25 -5.30
N SER A 32 -2.62 9.53 -5.40
CA SER A 32 -3.37 10.61 -4.76
C SER A 32 -4.61 10.97 -5.57
N ASN A 33 -5.75 11.15 -4.88
CA ASN A 33 -6.97 11.64 -5.52
C ASN A 33 -6.83 13.08 -6.01
N SER A 34 -5.94 13.86 -5.40
CA SER A 34 -5.72 15.27 -5.74
C SER A 34 -4.76 15.47 -6.92
N ASN A 35 -3.93 14.46 -7.24
CA ASN A 35 -3.02 14.50 -8.38
C ASN A 35 -3.06 13.17 -9.16
N PRO A 36 -4.09 12.96 -9.99
CA PRO A 36 -4.34 11.70 -10.67
C PRO A 36 -3.47 11.48 -11.92
N LEU A 37 -2.57 12.39 -12.29
CA LEU A 37 -1.73 12.23 -13.49
C LEU A 37 -0.53 11.30 -13.30
N SER A 38 -0.17 11.00 -12.05
CA SER A 38 0.81 9.95 -11.74
C SER A 38 0.06 8.66 -11.44
N PHE A 39 0.36 7.55 -12.14
CA PHE A 39 -0.26 6.22 -11.94
C PHE A 39 0.12 5.54 -10.61
N GLY A 40 0.53 6.34 -9.63
CA GLY A 40 0.99 5.94 -8.32
C GLY A 40 2.38 5.32 -8.33
N ASN A 41 2.94 5.17 -7.13
CA ASN A 41 4.14 4.37 -6.93
C ASN A 41 3.74 2.90 -6.82
N THR A 42 4.44 2.01 -7.52
CA THR A 42 4.33 0.57 -7.29
C THR A 42 4.96 0.25 -5.94
N LEU A 43 4.16 -0.28 -5.02
CA LEU A 43 4.60 -0.63 -3.66
C LEU A 43 4.79 -2.13 -3.45
N TYR A 44 4.15 -2.95 -4.30
CA TYR A 44 4.25 -4.39 -4.24
C TYR A 44 3.91 -5.01 -5.60
N THR A 45 4.51 -6.17 -5.89
CA THR A 45 4.23 -6.97 -7.09
C THR A 45 3.86 -8.38 -6.65
N ALA A 46 2.64 -8.81 -6.98
CA ALA A 46 2.14 -10.15 -6.70
C ALA A 46 2.14 -11.01 -7.96
N SER A 47 2.25 -12.33 -7.80
CA SER A 47 2.21 -13.30 -8.91
C SER A 47 0.79 -13.64 -9.37
N ASN A 48 -0.25 -13.19 -8.64
CA ASN A 48 -1.63 -13.42 -9.00
C ASN A 48 -2.55 -12.30 -8.46
N LYS A 49 -3.71 -12.16 -9.10
CA LYS A 49 -4.70 -11.12 -8.79
C LYS A 49 -5.19 -11.18 -7.36
N ASP A 50 -5.54 -12.36 -6.86
CA ASP A 50 -6.15 -12.50 -5.53
C ASP A 50 -5.18 -12.09 -4.43
N GLN A 51 -3.90 -12.45 -4.56
CA GLN A 51 -2.85 -11.97 -3.67
C GLN A 51 -2.71 -10.44 -3.75
N ALA A 52 -2.67 -9.86 -4.95
CA ALA A 52 -2.59 -8.41 -5.10
C ALA A 52 -3.76 -7.67 -4.45
N VAL A 53 -4.99 -8.20 -4.56
CA VAL A 53 -6.19 -7.64 -3.93
C VAL A 53 -6.09 -7.74 -2.40
N ARG A 54 -5.64 -8.87 -1.85
CA ARG A 54 -5.41 -9.01 -0.39
C ARG A 54 -4.38 -7.99 0.10
N ILE A 55 -3.25 -7.87 -0.60
CA ILE A 55 -2.20 -6.90 -0.29
C ILE A 55 -2.70 -5.46 -0.39
N ALA A 56 -3.53 -5.12 -1.39
CA ALA A 56 -4.15 -3.81 -1.53
C ALA A 56 -5.05 -3.45 -0.32
N ASN A 57 -5.83 -4.42 0.17
CA ASN A 57 -6.66 -4.24 1.36
C ASN A 57 -5.82 -4.04 2.64
N GLN A 58 -4.78 -4.86 2.82
CA GLN A 58 -3.84 -4.71 3.96
C GLN A 58 -3.13 -3.36 3.91
N LEU A 59 -2.66 -2.94 2.74
CA LEU A 59 -2.05 -1.62 2.54
C LEU A 59 -3.02 -0.50 2.95
N CYS A 60 -4.30 -0.59 2.56
CA CYS A 60 -5.26 0.45 2.95
C CYS A 60 -5.50 0.50 4.45
N ALA A 61 -5.67 -0.67 5.07
CA ALA A 61 -5.86 -0.78 6.51
C ALA A 61 -4.67 -0.18 7.26
N PHE A 62 -3.45 -0.56 6.89
CA PHE A 62 -2.23 -0.04 7.50
C PHE A 62 -2.06 1.46 7.25
N TYR A 63 -2.25 1.92 6.00
CA TYR A 63 -2.12 3.33 5.65
C TYR A 63 -3.04 4.20 6.52
N SER A 64 -4.30 3.79 6.69
CA SER A 64 -5.27 4.51 7.52
C SER A 64 -4.83 4.58 8.97
N MET A 65 -4.36 3.46 9.54
CA MET A 65 -3.83 3.41 10.91
C MET A 65 -2.56 4.25 11.07
N ALA A 66 -1.65 4.19 10.10
CA ALA A 66 -0.40 4.93 10.09
C ALA A 66 -0.67 6.44 10.10
N ARG A 67 -1.59 6.94 9.25
CA ARG A 67 -2.02 8.34 9.23
C ARG A 67 -2.58 8.79 10.57
N ALA A 68 -3.42 7.96 11.21
CA ALA A 68 -3.95 8.26 12.55
C ALA A 68 -2.87 8.32 13.64
N ASN A 69 -1.73 7.65 13.41
CA ASN A 69 -0.57 7.64 14.31
C ASN A 69 0.52 8.66 13.92
N GLY A 70 0.21 9.63 13.06
CA GLY A 70 1.12 10.71 12.68
C GLY A 70 2.14 10.33 11.59
N TYR A 71 2.04 9.14 10.99
CA TYR A 71 2.88 8.77 9.86
C TYR A 71 2.37 9.38 8.55
N HIS A 72 3.27 9.55 7.59
CA HIS A 72 2.94 9.84 6.20
C HIS A 72 3.74 8.92 5.28
N LEU A 73 3.18 8.60 4.12
CA LEU A 73 3.86 7.78 3.13
C LEU A 73 4.71 8.67 2.22
N GLU A 74 6.00 8.37 2.15
CA GLU A 74 6.95 9.01 1.24
C GLU A 74 7.68 7.91 0.44
N GLY A 75 7.50 7.90 -0.88
CA GLY A 75 7.99 6.81 -1.72
C GLY A 75 7.37 5.47 -1.31
N SER A 76 8.21 4.59 -0.75
CA SER A 76 7.85 3.27 -0.23
C SER A 76 8.04 3.13 1.29
N THR A 77 8.07 4.25 2.02
CA THR A 77 8.34 4.28 3.47
C THR A 77 7.32 5.15 4.19
N PHE A 78 6.77 4.62 5.29
CA PHE A 78 5.99 5.38 6.25
C PHE A 78 6.94 6.10 7.21
N ARG A 79 6.99 7.42 7.12
CA ARG A 79 7.85 8.27 7.94
C ARG A 79 7.07 8.93 9.07
N ASN A 80 7.74 9.13 10.20
CA ASN A 80 7.24 9.90 11.34
C ASN A 80 8.40 10.70 11.95
N GLY A 81 8.17 11.97 12.33
CA GLY A 81 9.23 12.81 12.88
C GLY A 81 9.71 12.42 14.28
N SER A 82 8.94 11.59 15.00
CA SER A 82 9.20 11.20 16.39
C SER A 82 9.37 9.70 16.58
N LYS A 83 9.17 8.90 15.53
CA LYS A 83 9.16 7.45 15.55
C LYS A 83 9.96 6.88 14.38
N SER A 84 10.36 5.63 14.48
CA SER A 84 11.12 4.92 13.46
C SER A 84 10.33 4.79 12.16
N ASP A 85 11.04 4.88 11.05
CA ASP A 85 10.46 4.66 9.73
C ASP A 85 10.04 3.20 9.54
N ILE A 86 8.91 2.98 8.85
CA ILE A 86 8.39 1.64 8.55
C ILE A 86 8.30 1.49 7.03
N THR A 87 9.03 0.54 6.44
CA THR A 87 8.95 0.31 5.00
C THR A 87 7.64 -0.38 4.61
N VAL A 88 7.09 -0.02 3.45
CA VAL A 88 5.87 -0.65 2.94
C VAL A 88 6.10 -2.16 2.72
N GLU A 89 7.27 -2.53 2.21
CA GLU A 89 7.64 -3.94 2.06
C GLU A 89 7.54 -4.71 3.40
N HIS A 90 8.03 -4.14 4.50
CA HIS A 90 7.95 -4.79 5.82
C HIS A 90 6.50 -5.04 6.28
N VAL A 91 5.61 -4.11 5.93
CA VAL A 91 4.17 -4.21 6.23
C VAL A 91 3.55 -5.30 5.35
N LEU A 92 3.84 -5.32 4.05
CA LEU A 92 3.15 -6.16 3.05
C LEU A 92 3.76 -7.55 2.86
N LYS A 93 4.98 -7.81 3.36
CA LYS A 93 5.68 -9.09 3.18
C LYS A 93 4.95 -10.28 3.80
N VAL A 94 4.20 -10.06 4.87
CA VAL A 94 3.43 -11.09 5.57
C VAL A 94 2.01 -10.57 5.76
N GLU A 95 1.03 -11.46 5.64
CA GLU A 95 -0.35 -11.12 5.98
C GLU A 95 -0.44 -10.84 7.48
N ARG A 96 -1.00 -9.68 7.84
CA ARG A 96 -1.05 -9.22 9.22
C ARG A 96 -2.47 -8.92 9.64
N THR A 97 -2.77 -9.31 10.87
CA THR A 97 -3.98 -8.89 11.57
C THR A 97 -3.92 -7.39 11.90
N LYS A 98 -5.08 -6.82 12.24
CA LYS A 98 -5.16 -5.42 12.70
C LYS A 98 -4.32 -5.16 13.94
N ASP A 99 -4.27 -6.12 14.87
CA ASP A 99 -3.50 -5.99 16.10
C ASP A 99 -1.99 -6.00 15.84
N GLU A 100 -1.52 -6.86 14.93
CA GLU A 100 -0.12 -6.86 14.50
C GLU A 100 0.26 -5.55 13.80
N MET A 101 -0.61 -5.04 12.93
CA MET A 101 -0.42 -3.74 12.29
C MET A 101 -0.37 -2.60 13.31
N HIS A 102 -1.21 -2.64 14.33
CA HIS A 102 -1.19 -1.67 15.42
C HIS A 102 0.13 -1.73 16.19
N ASN A 103 0.59 -2.94 16.51
CA ASN A 103 1.86 -3.15 17.22
C ASN A 103 3.07 -2.59 16.46
N LEU A 104 3.08 -2.66 15.12
CA LEU A 104 4.14 -2.04 14.31
C LEU A 104 4.21 -0.52 14.51
N LEU A 105 3.05 0.14 14.64
CA LEU A 105 2.97 1.60 14.82
C LEU A 105 3.31 2.06 16.25
N GLN A 106 3.19 1.17 17.24
CA GLN A 106 3.52 1.43 18.64
C GLN A 106 4.99 1.15 18.97
N ARG A 107 5.62 0.20 18.26
CA ARG A 107 7.02 -0.21 18.50
C ARG A 107 8.05 0.63 17.76
N ALA A 108 7.63 1.32 16.71
CA ALA A 108 8.47 2.21 15.92
C ALA A 108 8.66 3.55 16.63
#